data_AF-A0A2U2BCF2-F1
#
_entry.id   AF-A0A2U2BCF2-F1
#
_cell.length_a   1.000
_cell.length_b   1.000
_cell.length_c   1.000
_cell.angle_alpha   90.00
_cell.angle_beta   90.00
_cell.angle_gamma   90.00
#
_symmetry.space_group_name_H-M   'P 1'
#
loop_
_entity.id
_entity.type
_entity.pdbx_description
1 polymer ?
#
loop_
_entity_poly.entity_id
_entity_poly.type
_entity_poly.pdbx_seq_one_letter_code
_entity_poly.pdbx_strand_id
1 'polypeptide(L)'
;MGSLISFLIIFTLSVLITKIASQALIHTGLSKEVAQFQARSAFTGVGFTTGEAENIVNHPVRRKIVMSLMLIGNVGIISAMASLILTFVNNNLESQENILRLAIILGGLSIL
;
A
#
# COMPACT_ATOMS: atom_id res chain seq x y z
N MET A 1 1.63 -21.25 4.51
CA MET A 1 0.70 -20.38 5.27
C MET A 1 1.35 -19.09 5.77
N GLY A 2 2.59 -19.10 6.30
CA GLY A 2 3.27 -17.86 6.73
C GLY A 2 3.33 -16.76 5.66
N SER A 3 3.72 -17.08 4.43
CA SER A 3 3.77 -16.13 3.31
C SER A 3 2.39 -15.54 2.94
N LEU A 4 1.33 -16.35 3.01
CA LEU A 4 -0.05 -15.91 2.76
C LEU A 4 -0.49 -14.88 3.81
N ILE A 5 -0.23 -15.18 5.08
CA ILE A 5 -0.55 -14.29 6.19
C ILE A 5 0.26 -12.99 6.08
N SER A 6 1.55 -13.09 5.78
CA SER A 6 2.40 -11.92 5.52
C SER A 6 1.85 -11.03 4.41
N PHE A 7 1.39 -11.62 3.29
CA PHE A 7 0.77 -10.87 2.20
C PHE A 7 -0.45 -10.07 2.68
N LEU A 8 -1.38 -10.71 3.39
CA LEU A 8 -2.58 -10.05 3.91
C LEU A 8 -2.26 -8.94 4.92
N ILE A 9 -1.28 -9.17 5.80
CA ILE A 9 -0.83 -8.16 6.77
C ILE A 9 -0.23 -6.96 6.04
N ILE A 10 0.70 -7.20 5.10
CA ILE A 10 1.35 -6.12 4.34
C ILE A 10 0.30 -5.32 3.58
N PHE A 11 -0.66 -5.99 2.93
CA PHE A 11 -1.71 -5.32 2.19
C PHE A 11 -2.62 -4.48 3.11
N THR A 12 -3.03 -5.03 4.24
CA THR A 12 -3.83 -4.31 5.26
C THR A 12 -3.10 -3.07 5.78
N LEU A 13 -1.82 -3.22 6.13
CA LEU A 13 -0.98 -2.12 6.60
C LEU A 13 -0.79 -1.05 5.51
N SER A 14 -0.64 -1.47 4.25
CA SER A 14 -0.51 -0.54 3.11
C SER A 14 -1.75 0.36 2.98
N VAL A 15 -2.94 -0.23 3.08
CA VAL A 15 -4.21 0.52 3.06
C VAL A 15 -4.33 1.42 4.29
N LEU A 16 -3.95 0.93 5.47
CA LEU A 16 -4.01 1.72 6.70
C LEU A 16 -3.06 2.92 6.66
N ILE A 17 -1.81 2.71 6.25
CA ILE A 17 -0.77 3.76 6.15
C ILE A 17 -1.20 4.85 5.17
N THR A 18 -1.73 4.48 4.00
CA THR A 18 -2.24 5.46 3.03
C THR A 18 -3.44 6.24 3.56
N LYS A 19 -4.37 5.60 4.30
CA LYS A 19 -5.48 6.29 4.98
C LYS A 19 -4.98 7.27 6.05
N ILE A 20 -4.04 6.87 6.89
CA ILE A 20 -3.46 7.73 7.94
C ILE A 20 -2.74 8.92 7.30
N ALA A 21 -1.91 8.68 6.28
CA ALA A 21 -1.18 9.75 5.62
C ALA A 21 -2.10 10.72 4.88
N SER A 22 -3.19 10.23 4.27
CA SER A 22 -4.22 11.10 3.69
C SER A 22 -4.83 12.03 4.75
N GLN A 23 -5.18 11.51 5.92
CA GLN A 23 -5.72 12.36 6.99
C GLN A 23 -4.67 13.35 7.53
N ALA A 24 -3.41 12.93 7.66
CA ALA A 24 -2.33 13.83 8.05
C ALA A 24 -2.15 14.98 7.03
N LEU A 25 -2.22 14.67 5.73
CA LEU A 25 -2.16 15.67 4.66
C LEU A 25 -3.37 16.62 4.70
N ILE A 26 -4.58 16.14 4.98
CA ILE A 26 -5.77 16.98 5.16
C ILE A 26 -5.57 17.96 6.30
N HIS A 27 -5.01 17.52 7.43
CA HIS A 27 -4.71 18.40 8.57
C HIS A 27 -3.66 19.47 8.27
N THR A 28 -2.86 19.32 7.20
CA THR A 28 -1.98 20.40 6.73
C THR A 28 -2.67 21.43 5.84
N GLY A 29 -3.97 21.28 5.55
CA GLY A 29 -4.77 22.20 4.74
C GLY A 29 -4.94 21.81 3.27
N LEU A 30 -4.66 20.55 2.89
CA LEU A 30 -5.03 20.04 1.57
C LEU A 30 -6.51 19.64 1.54
N SER A 31 -7.16 19.79 0.38
CA SER A 31 -8.51 19.25 0.20
C SER A 31 -8.48 17.72 0.31
N LYS A 32 -9.61 17.14 0.70
CA LYS A 32 -9.74 15.70 0.91
C LYS A 32 -9.38 14.90 -0.35
N GLU A 33 -9.84 15.37 -1.51
CA GLU A 33 -9.60 14.72 -2.80
C GLU A 33 -8.11 14.74 -3.15
N VAL A 34 -7.46 15.91 -3.01
CA VAL A 34 -6.04 16.07 -3.29
C VAL A 34 -5.20 15.25 -2.33
N ALA A 35 -5.50 15.28 -1.03
CA ALA A 35 -4.76 14.52 -0.03
C ALA A 35 -4.89 13.00 -0.21
N GLN A 36 -6.07 12.51 -0.58
CA GLN A 36 -6.29 11.08 -0.86
C GLN A 36 -5.55 10.63 -2.11
N PHE A 37 -5.64 11.40 -3.19
CA PHE A 37 -4.88 11.13 -4.41
C PHE A 37 -3.38 11.17 -4.12
N GLN A 38 -2.91 12.22 -3.44
CA GLN A 38 -1.50 12.39 -3.13
C GLN A 38 -0.93 11.27 -2.25
N ALA A 39 -1.63 10.88 -1.19
CA ALA A 39 -1.18 9.78 -0.36
C ALA A 39 -1.07 8.45 -1.13
N ARG A 40 -2.02 8.18 -2.04
CA ARG A 40 -2.02 6.97 -2.86
C ARG A 40 -0.91 6.98 -3.90
N SER A 41 -0.77 8.03 -4.71
CA SER A 41 0.26 8.04 -5.76
C SER A 41 1.68 8.20 -5.20
N ALA A 42 1.85 8.74 -3.99
CA ALA A 42 3.14 8.69 -3.28
C ALA A 42 3.49 7.27 -2.85
N PHE A 43 2.52 6.54 -2.29
CA PHE A 43 2.71 5.15 -1.85
C PHE A 43 2.97 4.21 -3.03
N THR A 44 2.31 4.40 -4.17
CA THR A 44 2.51 3.54 -5.34
C THR A 44 3.67 3.98 -6.24
N GLY A 45 4.27 5.15 -5.99
CA GLY A 45 5.38 5.67 -6.78
C GLY A 45 4.99 6.24 -8.15
N VAL A 46 3.71 6.48 -8.41
CA VAL A 46 3.21 7.03 -9.69
C VAL A 46 3.53 8.53 -9.83
N GLY A 47 3.50 9.28 -8.72
CA GLY A 47 3.74 10.73 -8.72
C GLY A 47 2.50 11.59 -9.01
N PHE A 48 2.72 12.90 -9.18
CA PHE A 48 1.69 13.93 -9.38
C PHE A 48 2.19 14.99 -10.36
N THR A 49 1.31 15.91 -10.76
CA THR A 49 1.69 17.05 -11.61
C THR A 49 2.59 18.05 -10.87
N THR A 50 3.34 18.88 -11.61
CA THR A 50 4.27 19.86 -11.02
C THR A 50 3.57 20.81 -10.04
N GLY A 51 2.39 21.34 -10.39
CA GLY A 51 1.63 22.24 -9.51
C GLY A 51 1.14 21.56 -8.23
N GLU A 52 0.81 20.27 -8.27
CA GLU A 52 0.49 19.50 -7.07
C GLU A 52 1.72 19.23 -6.21
N ALA A 53 2.87 18.96 -6.83
CA ALA A 53 4.13 18.76 -6.14
C ALA A 53 4.60 20.03 -5.42
N GLU A 54 4.43 21.21 -6.01
CA GLU A 54 4.72 22.50 -5.37
C GLU A 54 3.99 22.66 -4.02
N ASN A 55 2.71 22.26 -3.98
CA ASN A 55 1.92 22.27 -2.74
C ASN A 55 2.46 21.32 -1.66
N ILE A 56 3.21 20.29 -2.03
CA ILE A 56 3.85 19.35 -1.10
C ILE A 56 5.21 19.87 -0.65
N VAL A 57 6.07 20.25 -1.59
CA VAL A 57 7.48 20.60 -1.30
C VAL A 57 7.62 21.91 -0.53
N ASN A 58 6.68 22.85 -0.71
CA ASN A 58 6.67 24.14 -0.02
C ASN A 58 6.21 24.03 1.45
N HIS A 59 5.69 22.88 1.89
CA HIS A 59 5.28 22.66 3.28
C HIS A 59 6.14 21.56 3.94
N PRO A 60 6.91 21.86 5.00
CA PRO A 60 7.91 20.93 5.55
C PRO A 60 7.29 19.60 6.06
N VAL A 61 6.10 19.65 6.65
CA VAL A 61 5.38 18.45 7.13
C VAL A 61 4.88 17.58 5.96
N ARG A 62 4.22 18.17 4.95
CA ARG A 62 3.73 17.44 3.76
C ARG A 62 4.88 16.71 3.07
N ARG A 63 6.01 17.40 2.88
CA ARG A 63 7.24 16.82 2.32
C ARG A 63 7.71 15.59 3.10
N LYS A 64 7.75 15.64 4.43
CA LYS A 64 8.13 14.49 5.28
C LYS A 64 7.17 13.31 5.16
N ILE A 65 5.85 13.58 5.14
CA ILE A 65 4.83 12.54 4.98
C ILE A 65 5.01 11.82 3.64
N VAL A 66 5.13 12.59 2.55
CA VAL A 66 5.24 12.06 1.19
C VAL A 66 6.55 11.30 0.98
N MET A 67 7.68 11.79 1.48
CA MET A 67 8.95 11.04 1.44
C MET A 67 8.86 9.70 2.17
N SER A 68 8.18 9.68 3.32
CA SER A 68 7.98 8.43 4.08
C SER A 68 7.08 7.44 3.32
N LEU A 69 6.01 7.93 2.70
CA LEU A 69 5.12 7.12 1.87
C LEU A 69 5.85 6.50 0.68
N MET A 70 6.71 7.26 0.00
CA MET A 70 7.50 6.75 -1.13
C MET A 70 8.42 5.60 -0.72
N LEU A 71 9.09 5.72 0.44
CA LEU A 71 9.97 4.67 0.96
C LEU A 71 9.17 3.42 1.37
N ILE A 72 8.14 3.61 2.22
CA ILE A 72 7.31 2.51 2.73
C ILE A 72 6.57 1.81 1.60
N GLY A 73 6.08 2.57 0.62
CA GLY A 73 5.38 2.07 -0.55
C GLY A 73 6.20 1.07 -1.35
N ASN A 74 7.42 1.45 -1.72
CA ASN A 74 8.34 0.55 -2.43
C ASN A 74 8.65 -0.72 -1.64
N VAL A 75 8.97 -0.59 -0.34
CA VAL A 75 9.26 -1.75 0.52
C VAL A 75 8.03 -2.65 0.67
N GLY A 76 6.86 -2.07 0.87
CA GLY A 76 5.59 -2.77 1.05
C GLY A 76 5.19 -3.55 -0.20
N ILE A 77 5.23 -2.92 -1.38
CA ILE A 77 4.88 -3.57 -2.65
C ILE A 77 5.82 -4.75 -2.94
N ILE A 78 7.14 -4.56 -2.81
CA ILE A 78 8.12 -5.64 -3.03
C ILE A 78 7.87 -6.80 -2.06
N SER A 79 7.63 -6.51 -0.78
CA SER A 79 7.37 -7.53 0.25
C SER A 79 6.06 -8.28 0.01
N ALA A 80 5.01 -7.58 -0.43
CA ALA A 80 3.74 -8.19 -0.80
C ALA A 80 3.89 -9.12 -2.01
N MET A 81 4.60 -8.67 -3.06
CA MET A 81 4.88 -9.48 -4.24
C MET A 81 5.67 -10.74 -3.89
N ALA A 82 6.74 -10.60 -3.11
CA ALA A 82 7.52 -11.75 -2.65
C ALA A 82 6.64 -12.73 -1.87
N SER A 83 5.87 -12.24 -0.90
CA SER A 83 4.95 -13.06 -0.10
C SER A 83 3.91 -13.80 -0.96
N LEU A 84 3.38 -13.14 -1.99
CA LEU A 84 2.42 -13.74 -2.92
C LEU A 84 3.08 -14.84 -3.76
N ILE A 85 4.27 -14.59 -4.33
CA ILE A 85 5.03 -15.57 -5.11
C ILE A 85 5.37 -16.79 -4.24
N LEU A 86 5.92 -16.57 -3.04
CA LEU A 86 6.26 -17.64 -2.10
C LEU A 86 5.05 -18.49 -1.68
N THR A 87 3.84 -17.93 -1.71
CA THR A 87 2.61 -18.67 -1.41
C THR A 87 2.30 -19.75 -2.43
N PHE A 88 2.80 -19.61 -3.67
CA PHE A 88 2.51 -20.53 -4.78
C PHE A 88 3.75 -21.16 -5.44
N VAL A 89 4.97 -20.84 -5.02
CA VAL A 89 6.19 -21.44 -5.61
C VAL A 89 6.50 -22.82 -5.02
N ASN A 90 6.20 -23.07 -3.74
CA ASN A 90 6.48 -24.34 -3.05
C ASN A 90 5.39 -25.42 -3.27
N ASN A 91 4.94 -25.59 -4.51
CA ASN A 91 3.80 -26.44 -4.84
C ASN A 91 4.18 -27.92 -5.02
N ASN A 92 4.53 -28.59 -3.93
CA ASN A 92 4.46 -30.06 -3.82
C ASN A 92 3.13 -30.52 -3.19
N LEU A 93 2.10 -29.66 -3.21
CA LEU A 93 0.86 -29.83 -2.44
C LEU A 93 -0.32 -30.10 -3.36
N GLU A 94 -1.30 -30.86 -2.85
CA GLU A 94 -2.51 -31.24 -3.58
C GLU A 94 -3.32 -30.04 -4.07
N SER A 95 -3.99 -30.19 -5.22
CA SER A 95 -4.79 -29.15 -5.88
C SER A 95 -5.82 -28.46 -4.96
N GLN A 96 -6.31 -29.16 -3.92
CA GLN A 96 -7.27 -28.62 -2.96
C GLN A 96 -6.70 -27.48 -2.10
N GLU A 97 -5.42 -27.57 -1.68
CA GLU A 97 -4.82 -26.52 -0.85
C GLU A 97 -4.64 -25.20 -1.61
N ASN A 98 -4.33 -25.28 -2.90
CA ASN A 98 -4.17 -24.10 -3.74
C ASN A 98 -5.50 -23.34 -3.91
N ILE A 99 -6.61 -24.07 -4.05
CA ILE A 99 -7.95 -23.48 -4.11
C ILE A 99 -8.28 -22.75 -2.80
N LEU A 100 -7.98 -23.35 -1.65
CA LEU A 100 -8.19 -22.72 -0.34
C LEU A 100 -7.35 -21.44 -0.17
N ARG A 101 -6.06 -21.46 -0.56
CA ARG A 101 -5.21 -20.27 -0.52
C ARG A 101 -5.76 -19.14 -1.39
N LEU A 102 -6.23 -19.47 -2.59
CA LEU A 102 -6.83 -18.51 -3.51
C LEU A 102 -8.13 -17.92 -2.94
N ALA A 103 -8.99 -18.75 -2.36
CA ALA A 103 -10.21 -18.32 -1.68
C ALA A 103 -9.92 -17.37 -0.51
N ILE A 104 -8.90 -17.66 0.30
CA ILE A 104 -8.48 -16.80 1.42
C ILE A 104 -7.97 -15.45 0.91
N ILE A 105 -7.17 -15.42 -0.15
CA ILE A 105 -6.67 -14.17 -0.75
C ILE A 105 -7.84 -13.32 -1.25
N LEU A 106 -8.74 -13.90 -2.06
CA LEU A 106 -9.88 -13.18 -2.61
C LEU A 106 -10.85 -12.69 -1.53
N GLY A 107 -11.10 -13.53 -0.52
CA GLY A 107 -11.92 -13.15 0.64
C GLY A 107 -11.28 -12.01 1.44
N GLY A 108 -9.97 -12.09 1.71
CA GLY A 108 -9.23 -11.05 2.41
C GLY A 108 -9.19 -9.72 1.67
N LEU A 109 -8.99 -9.74 0.34
CA LEU A 109 -8.99 -8.54 -0.49
C LEU A 109 -10.38 -7.89 -0.61
N SER A 110 -11.46 -8.67 -0.53
CA SER A 110 -12.83 -8.16 -0.66
C SER A 110 -13.32 -7.44 0.61
N ILE A 111 -12.70 -7.71 1.76
CA ILE A 111 -13.07 -7.12 3.07
C ILE A 111 -12.38 -5.76 3.31
N LEU A 112 -11.23 -5.51 2.70
CA LEU A 112 -10.34 -4.36 2.94
C LEU A 112 -10.65 -3.14 2.07
#